data_AF-A0AAW8TD83-F1
#
_entry.id   AF-A0AAW8TD83-F1
#
_cell.length_a   1.000
_cell.length_b   1.000
_cell.length_c   1.000
_cell.angle_alpha   90.00
_cell.angle_beta   90.00
_cell.angle_gamma   90.00
#
_symmetry.space_group_name_H-M   'P 1'
#
loop_
_entity.id
_entity.type
_entity.pdbx_description
1 polymer ?
#
loop_
_entity_poly.entity_id
_entity_poly.type
_entity_poly.pdbx_seq_one_letter_code
_entity_poly.pdbx_strand_id
1 'polypeptide(L)'
;MGKYRWRVSRVGEKPEIVRHYNWITKMYRFILRNPAMFAGRELTIYKNDEPCINLHFNEVKRRFDLQNKEGIERKQIISMSKEDGK
;
A
#
# COMPACT_ATOMS: atom_id res chain seq x y z
N MET A 1 8.56 20.60 4.44
CA MET A 1 8.30 19.48 3.51
C MET A 1 7.57 18.37 4.26
N GLY A 2 6.30 18.10 3.93
CA GLY A 2 5.53 17.07 4.64
C GLY A 2 6.14 15.69 4.40
N LYS A 3 6.51 14.97 5.49
CA LYS A 3 7.07 13.62 5.39
C LYS A 3 6.02 12.68 4.79
N TYR A 4 6.25 12.21 3.56
CA TYR A 4 5.41 11.18 2.94
C TYR A 4 5.45 9.91 3.79
N ARG A 5 4.28 9.41 4.14
CA ARG A 5 4.12 8.31 5.11
C ARG A 5 4.01 6.95 4.47
N TRP A 6 3.57 6.88 3.21
CA TRP A 6 3.26 5.63 2.53
C TRP A 6 4.01 5.51 1.21
N ARG A 7 4.50 4.30 0.91
CA ARG A 7 5.15 3.98 -0.36
C ARG A 7 4.69 2.61 -0.84
N VAL A 8 4.76 2.39 -2.15
CA VAL A 8 4.47 1.10 -2.76
C VAL A 8 5.63 0.66 -3.63
N SER A 9 6.00 -0.61 -3.52
CA SER A 9 6.88 -1.30 -4.45
C SER A 9 6.24 -2.61 -4.91
N ARG A 10 6.87 -3.26 -5.88
CA ARG A 10 6.53 -4.63 -6.29
C ARG A 10 7.46 -5.57 -5.53
N VAL A 11 6.92 -6.64 -4.95
CA VAL A 11 7.73 -7.62 -4.21
C VAL A 11 8.84 -8.14 -5.13
N GLY A 12 10.10 -8.01 -4.70
CA GLY A 12 11.27 -8.56 -5.40
C GLY A 12 11.76 -7.83 -6.67
N GLU A 13 11.18 -6.68 -7.06
CA GLU A 13 11.59 -5.96 -8.28
C GLU A 13 12.20 -4.56 -8.01
N LYS A 14 13.20 -4.16 -8.81
CA LYS A 14 13.69 -2.76 -8.89
C LYS A 14 12.94 -1.97 -9.99
N PRO A 15 12.70 -0.65 -9.84
CA PRO A 15 13.10 0.21 -8.71
C PRO A 15 12.33 -0.10 -7.43
N GLU A 16 13.04 0.07 -6.31
CA GLU A 16 12.66 -0.37 -4.96
C GLU A 16 11.45 0.38 -4.38
N ILE A 17 11.08 1.54 -4.94
CA ILE A 17 9.83 2.23 -4.63
C ILE A 17 9.31 2.95 -5.88
N VAL A 18 8.02 2.77 -6.15
CA VAL A 18 7.35 3.25 -7.36
C VAL A 18 6.77 4.66 -7.16
N ARG A 19 6.14 4.93 -6.00
CA ARG A 19 5.58 6.24 -5.65
C ARG A 19 5.46 6.46 -4.13
N HIS A 20 5.34 7.74 -3.76
CA HIS A 20 5.16 8.20 -2.38
C HIS A 20 3.81 8.90 -2.20
N TYR A 21 3.15 8.66 -1.08
CA TYR A 21 1.87 9.27 -0.73
C TYR A 21 1.79 9.65 0.75
N ASN A 22 1.03 10.71 1.03
CA ASN A 22 0.70 11.09 2.41
C ASN A 22 -0.43 10.20 2.99
N TRP A 23 -1.32 9.72 2.11
CA TRP A 23 -2.52 8.97 2.46
C TRP A 23 -2.54 7.62 1.74
N ILE A 24 -2.84 6.54 2.46
CA ILE A 24 -2.87 5.19 1.91
C ILE A 24 -4.03 5.03 0.91
N THR A 25 -5.16 5.68 1.17
CA THR A 25 -6.30 5.70 0.24
C THR A 25 -5.97 6.36 -1.09
N LYS A 26 -5.11 7.39 -1.10
CA LYS A 26 -4.61 8.01 -2.35
C LYS A 26 -3.64 7.09 -3.08
N MET A 27 -2.81 6.35 -2.34
CA MET A 27 -1.92 5.34 -2.91
C MET A 27 -2.71 4.20 -3.57
N TYR A 28 -3.78 3.71 -2.94
CA TYR A 28 -4.67 2.71 -3.55
C TYR A 28 -5.28 3.20 -4.86
N ARG A 29 -5.77 4.45 -4.91
CA ARG A 29 -6.27 5.04 -6.16
C ARG A 29 -5.20 5.02 -7.26
N PHE A 30 -3.95 5.31 -6.93
CA PHE A 30 -2.87 5.24 -7.90
C PHE A 30 -2.62 3.81 -8.38
N ILE A 31 -2.55 2.84 -7.47
CA ILE A 31 -2.38 1.42 -7.81
C ILE A 31 -3.49 0.97 -8.77
N LEU A 32 -4.75 1.26 -8.41
CA LEU A 32 -5.92 0.84 -9.19
C LEU A 32 -6.06 1.55 -10.54
N ARG A 33 -5.55 2.78 -10.66
CA ARG A 33 -5.48 3.50 -11.95
C ARG A 33 -4.39 2.99 -12.88
N ASN A 34 -3.44 2.20 -12.38
CA ASN A 34 -2.32 1.69 -13.16
C ASN A 34 -2.29 0.15 -13.16
N PRO A 35 -3.37 -0.52 -13.61
CA PRO A 35 -3.44 -1.98 -13.58
C PRO A 35 -2.33 -2.65 -14.41
N ALA A 36 -1.89 -2.05 -15.52
CA ALA A 36 -0.78 -2.58 -16.32
C ALA A 36 0.53 -2.76 -15.51
N MET A 37 0.72 -1.97 -14.45
CA MET A 37 1.92 -2.03 -13.60
C MET A 37 1.76 -2.98 -12.40
N PHE A 38 0.54 -3.18 -11.92
CA PHE A 38 0.28 -3.79 -10.61
C PHE A 38 -0.66 -4.99 -10.64
N ALA A 39 -1.48 -5.17 -11.66
CA ALA A 39 -2.47 -6.25 -11.72
C ALA A 39 -1.79 -7.62 -11.65
N GLY A 40 -2.34 -8.51 -10.81
CA GLY A 40 -1.80 -9.86 -10.60
C GLY A 40 -0.46 -9.92 -9.86
N ARG A 41 -0.01 -8.81 -9.28
CA ARG A 41 1.27 -8.74 -8.56
C ARG A 41 1.06 -8.55 -7.06
N GLU A 42 2.05 -9.00 -6.30
CA GLU A 42 2.21 -8.64 -4.89
C GLU A 42 2.95 -7.32 -4.74
N LEU A 43 2.45 -6.49 -3.84
CA LEU A 43 2.92 -5.13 -3.60
C LEU A 43 3.37 -5.00 -2.15
N THR A 44 4.58 -4.50 -1.93
CA THR A 44 5.02 -4.13 -0.58
C THR A 44 4.61 -2.69 -0.30
N ILE A 45 3.80 -2.52 0.74
CA ILE A 45 3.43 -1.22 1.29
C ILE A 45 4.42 -0.86 2.38
N TYR A 46 5.06 0.30 2.25
CA TYR A 46 6.00 0.83 3.23
C TYR A 46 5.36 1.94 4.05
N LYS A 47 5.74 2.02 5.32
CA LYS A 47 5.39 3.11 6.21
C LYS A 47 6.67 3.75 6.74
N ASN A 48 6.87 5.04 6.48
CA ASN A 48 8.11 5.76 6.84
C ASN A 48 9.39 4.99 6.41
N ASP A 49 9.38 4.41 5.21
CA ASP A 49 10.53 3.77 4.56
C ASP A 49 10.79 2.34 5.03
N GLU A 50 10.04 1.86 6.01
CA GLU A 50 10.09 0.49 6.48
C GLU A 50 8.96 -0.33 5.81
N PRO A 51 9.25 -1.58 5.36
CA PRO A 51 8.22 -2.46 4.85
C PRO A 51 7.17 -2.71 5.96
N CYS A 52 5.90 -2.48 5.63
CA CYS A 52 4.80 -2.59 6.57
C CYS A 52 3.99 -3.86 6.30
N ILE A 53 3.57 -4.08 5.07
CA ILE A 53 2.76 -5.25 4.69
C ILE A 53 2.89 -5.55 3.20
N ASN A 54 2.80 -6.82 2.83
CA ASN A 54 2.61 -7.24 1.45
C ASN A 54 1.13 -7.42 1.16
N LEU A 55 0.64 -6.82 0.08
CA LEU A 55 -0.75 -6.94 -0.37
C LEU A 55 -0.77 -7.33 -1.84
N HIS A 56 -1.61 -8.31 -2.18
CA HIS A 56 -1.90 -8.58 -3.57
C HIS A 56 -2.78 -7.47 -4.18
N PHE A 57 -2.64 -7.18 -5.47
CA PHE A 57 -3.44 -6.14 -6.15
C PHE A 57 -4.95 -6.28 -5.94
N ASN A 58 -5.47 -7.52 -5.99
CA ASN A 58 -6.89 -7.78 -5.75
C ASN A 58 -7.32 -7.44 -4.31
N GLU A 59 -6.41 -7.56 -3.36
CA GLU A 59 -6.68 -7.17 -1.98
C GLU A 59 -6.70 -5.65 -1.82
N VAL A 60 -5.80 -4.93 -2.50
CA VAL A 60 -5.85 -3.46 -2.59
C VAL A 60 -7.18 -2.99 -3.17
N LYS A 61 -7.66 -3.66 -4.23
CA LYS A 61 -8.98 -3.39 -4.83
C LYS A 61 -10.10 -3.62 -3.81
N ARG A 62 -10.14 -4.80 -3.20
CA ARG A 62 -11.14 -5.16 -2.17
C ARG A 62 -11.18 -4.12 -1.05
N ARG A 63 -10.02 -3.71 -0.53
CA ARG A 63 -9.90 -2.71 0.55
C ARG A 63 -10.36 -1.32 0.09
N PHE A 64 -10.02 -0.92 -1.13
CA PHE A 64 -10.47 0.36 -1.68
C PHE A 64 -12.00 0.40 -1.86
N ASP A 65 -12.59 -0.72 -2.29
CA ASP A 65 -14.04 -0.85 -2.50
C ASP A 65 -14.84 -0.81 -1.18
N LEU A 66 -14.22 -1.06 -0.02
CA LEU A 66 -14.83 -0.82 1.29
C LEU A 66 -15.06 0.68 1.58
N GLN A 67 -14.48 1.58 0.79
CA GLN A 67 -14.57 3.04 0.95
C GLN A 67 -14.23 3.54 2.36
N ASN A 68 -13.33 2.84 3.05
CA ASN A 68 -12.87 3.24 4.38
C ASN A 68 -12.26 4.65 4.36
N LYS A 69 -12.57 5.44 5.38
CA LYS A 69 -11.86 6.71 5.62
C LYS A 69 -10.39 6.42 5.91
N GLU A 70 -9.50 7.33 5.47
CA GLU A 70 -8.04 7.20 5.61
C GLU A 70 -7.59 6.77 7.02
N GLY A 71 -8.19 7.33 8.08
CA GLY A 71 -7.84 6.99 9.45
C GLY A 71 -8.17 5.55 9.84
N ILE A 72 -9.26 4.98 9.32
CA ILE A 72 -9.69 3.60 9.57
C ILE A 72 -8.76 2.66 8.82
N GLU A 73 -8.57 2.90 7.51
CA GLU A 73 -7.74 2.08 6.65
C GLU A 73 -6.30 2.01 7.15
N ARG A 74 -5.75 3.16 7.57
CA ARG A 74 -4.44 3.25 8.20
C ARG A 74 -4.33 2.37 9.46
N LYS A 75 -5.34 2.40 10.34
CA LYS A 75 -5.32 1.58 11.57
C LYS A 75 -5.33 0.09 11.23
N GLN A 76 -6.16 -0.30 10.26
CA GLN A 76 -6.24 -1.69 9.81
C GLN A 76 -4.91 -2.18 9.24
N ILE A 77 -4.28 -1.41 8.35
CA ILE A 77 -3.01 -1.79 7.74
C ILE A 77 -1.87 -1.87 8.76
N ILE A 78 -1.84 -0.95 9.73
CA ILE A 78 -0.88 -1.00 10.83
C ILE A 78 -1.15 -2.21 11.74
N SER A 79 -2.41 -2.60 11.95
CA SER A 79 -2.77 -3.78 12.74
C SER A 79 -2.28 -5.05 12.04
N MET A 80 -2.60 -5.22 10.76
CA MET A 80 -2.20 -6.40 9.99
C MET A 80 -0.68 -6.55 9.91
N SER A 81 0.05 -5.44 9.76
CA SER A 81 1.52 -5.42 9.79
C SER A 81 2.11 -5.99 11.08
N LYS A 82 1.42 -5.85 12.21
CA LYS A 82 1.87 -6.41 13.50
C LYS A 82 1.53 -7.90 13.65
N GLU A 83 0.53 -8.38 12.93
CA GLU A 83 0.10 -9.78 12.96
C GLU A 83 0.99 -10.66 12.06
N ASP A 84 1.50 -10.10 10.96
CA ASP A 84 2.44 -10.77 10.03
C ASP A 84 3.86 -10.94 10.62
N GLY A 85 4.18 -10.22 11.69
CA GLY A 85 5.48 -10.23 12.36
C GLY A 85 5.59 -11.17 13.57
N LYS A 86 4.71 -12.17 13.70
CA LYS A 86 4.70 -13.13 14.81
C LYS A 86 5.01 -14.56 14.37
#